data_AF-A0A5C7JDS6-F1
#
_entry.id   AF-A0A5C7JDS6-F1
#
_cell.length_a   1.000
_cell.length_b   1.000
_cell.length_c   1.000
_cell.angle_alpha   90.00
_cell.angle_beta   90.00
_cell.angle_gamma   90.00
#
_symmetry.space_group_name_H-M   'P 1'
#
loop_
_entity.id
_entity.type
_entity.pdbx_description
1 polymer ?
#
loop_
_entity_poly.entity_id
_entity_poly.type
_entity_poly.pdbx_seq_one_letter_code
_entity_poly.pdbx_strand_id
1 'polypeptide(L)'
;MSNQTNALDAMLAQYEKNNAPRAVKTEAKVYDLKNYFNTYIPEGVKSATKQIRILPTADGSTPFVEVHAHKVLVDGEWKTFACLKHEKGEACPFCEAREALLATGKDSDKELAKKYNARKMYVVKVIDREHEDEGVKFWRFNHDYRKEGIYDKIIGVLNAIKKDVTNAENGRDLLLTINRNQNNVPVVSAVASLDPSVLSEDQELKDLWLSDARTWEDVYSVRTYDYLEIIVRGGIPVWDKEEKKFVDKAALTSDNSDADLESELTMGVENVKANVQAAAATTPVETSSASDEEEDDLPF
;
A
#
# COMPACT_ATOMS: atom_id res chain seq x y z
N MET A 1 10.42 -58.79 15.72
CA MET A 1 9.85 -58.47 14.39
C MET A 1 10.20 -57.02 14.09
N SER A 2 10.97 -56.80 13.03
CA SER A 2 11.46 -55.49 12.61
C SER A 2 10.31 -54.64 12.06
N ASN A 3 10.03 -53.52 12.71
CA ASN A 3 9.10 -52.51 12.22
C ASN A 3 9.79 -51.73 11.08
N GLN A 4 9.81 -52.32 9.89
CA GLN A 4 10.19 -51.59 8.69
C GLN A 4 9.00 -50.73 8.28
N THR A 5 9.10 -49.43 8.53
CA THR A 5 8.30 -48.42 7.84
C THR A 5 8.45 -48.65 6.34
N ASN A 6 7.36 -49.04 5.69
CA ASN A 6 7.37 -49.37 4.26
C ASN A 6 7.67 -48.08 3.47
N ALA A 7 8.64 -48.13 2.56
CA ALA A 7 9.00 -46.97 1.72
C ALA A 7 7.78 -46.38 0.98
N LEU A 8 6.77 -47.21 0.70
CA LEU A 8 5.50 -46.78 0.13
C LEU A 8 4.72 -45.84 1.06
N ASP A 9 4.68 -46.11 2.36
CA ASP A 9 3.99 -45.25 3.34
C ASP A 9 4.69 -43.89 3.47
N ALA A 10 6.02 -43.87 3.39
CA ALA A 10 6.80 -42.63 3.38
C ALA A 10 6.55 -41.81 2.10
N MET A 11 6.45 -42.46 0.94
CA MET A 11 6.16 -41.81 -0.34
C MET A 11 4.72 -41.28 -0.40
N LEU A 12 3.74 -42.03 0.14
CA LEU A 12 2.34 -41.61 0.24
C LEU A 12 2.17 -40.44 1.22
N ALA A 13 2.83 -40.48 2.38
CA ALA A 13 2.81 -39.37 3.33
C ALA A 13 3.45 -38.09 2.74
N GLN A 14 4.51 -38.23 1.93
CA GLN A 14 5.10 -37.09 1.21
C GLN A 14 4.16 -36.55 0.12
N TYR A 15 3.47 -37.42 -0.63
CA TYR A 15 2.49 -37.03 -1.63
C TYR A 15 1.29 -36.31 -1.01
N GLU A 16 0.77 -36.82 0.11
CA GLU A 16 -0.32 -36.18 0.85
C GLU A 16 0.11 -34.83 1.44
N LYS A 17 1.31 -34.72 2.00
CA LYS A 17 1.85 -33.45 2.51
C LYS A 17 2.04 -32.40 1.42
N ASN A 18 2.45 -32.81 0.22
CA ASN A 18 2.65 -31.91 -0.92
C ASN A 18 1.33 -31.46 -1.57
N ASN A 19 0.27 -32.26 -1.46
CA ASN A 19 -1.06 -31.97 -2.02
C ASN A 19 -2.08 -31.49 -0.97
N ALA A 20 -1.72 -31.46 0.31
CA ALA A 20 -2.56 -30.87 1.34
C ALA A 20 -2.76 -29.37 1.01
N PRO A 21 -4.00 -28.84 1.13
CA PRO A 21 -4.26 -27.43 0.93
C PRO A 21 -3.32 -26.63 1.85
N ARG A 22 -2.48 -25.78 1.27
CA ARG A 22 -1.56 -24.93 2.03
C ARG A 22 -2.38 -24.19 3.07
N ALA A 23 -1.94 -24.26 4.32
CA ALA A 23 -2.51 -23.47 5.40
C ALA A 23 -2.58 -22.01 4.93
N VAL A 24 -3.80 -21.50 4.82
CA VAL A 24 -4.04 -20.06 4.73
C VAL A 24 -3.40 -19.49 5.98
N LYS A 25 -2.39 -18.63 5.85
CA LYS A 25 -1.86 -17.88 6.98
C LYS A 25 -3.04 -17.14 7.63
N THR A 26 -3.54 -17.66 8.74
CA THR A 26 -4.59 -17.09 9.59
C THR A 26 -4.00 -16.06 10.55
N GLU A 27 -3.06 -15.25 10.08
CA GLU A 27 -2.82 -13.96 10.72
C GLU A 27 -3.73 -12.99 9.98
N ALA A 28 -4.77 -12.50 10.65
CA ALA A 28 -5.58 -11.43 10.11
C ALA A 28 -4.63 -10.31 9.69
N LYS A 29 -4.60 -9.97 8.40
CA LYS A 29 -3.84 -8.82 7.90
C LYS A 29 -4.49 -7.59 8.53
N VAL A 30 -4.00 -7.18 9.70
CA VAL A 30 -4.50 -6.02 10.42
C VAL A 30 -4.16 -4.79 9.58
N TYR A 31 -5.19 -4.13 9.07
CA TYR A 31 -5.04 -2.87 8.35
C TYR A 31 -4.74 -1.76 9.37
N ASP A 32 -3.47 -1.65 9.77
CA ASP A 32 -2.99 -0.59 10.64
C ASP A 32 -2.33 0.51 9.80
N LEU A 33 -2.90 1.72 9.83
CA LEU A 33 -2.40 2.89 9.13
C LEU A 33 -0.98 3.27 9.55
N LYS A 34 -0.56 2.91 10.77
CA LYS A 34 0.80 3.15 11.29
C LYS A 34 1.87 2.43 10.47
N ASN A 35 1.52 1.34 9.79
CA ASN A 35 2.44 0.60 8.93
C ASN A 35 2.79 1.35 7.64
N TYR A 36 2.13 2.47 7.33
CA TYR A 36 2.28 3.17 6.06
C TYR A 36 2.96 4.52 6.25
N PHE A 37 4.08 4.72 5.57
CA PHE A 37 4.63 6.07 5.43
C PHE A 37 4.00 6.74 4.20
N ASN A 38 3.54 7.97 4.38
CA ASN A 38 2.98 8.78 3.31
C ASN A 38 3.58 10.20 3.31
N THR A 39 3.53 10.83 2.14
CA THR A 39 3.97 12.21 1.91
C THR A 39 2.79 13.16 1.82
N TYR A 40 1.68 12.83 2.49
CA TYR A 40 0.51 13.69 2.55
C TYR A 40 0.86 14.98 3.30
N ILE A 41 0.28 16.08 2.84
CA ILE A 41 0.27 17.36 3.55
C ILE A 41 -1.20 17.84 3.60
N PRO A 42 -1.66 18.37 4.76
CA PRO A 42 -3.03 18.85 4.91
C PRO A 42 -3.41 19.90 3.87
N GLU A 43 -4.71 20.01 3.59
CA GLU A 43 -5.24 21.08 2.75
C GLU A 43 -4.87 22.45 3.32
N GLY A 44 -4.58 23.42 2.45
CA GLY A 44 -4.06 24.74 2.83
C GLY A 44 -2.55 24.77 3.14
N VAL A 45 -1.90 23.63 3.42
CA VAL A 45 -0.44 23.56 3.61
C VAL A 45 0.24 23.46 2.24
N LYS A 46 1.12 24.42 1.93
CA LYS A 46 1.82 24.52 0.63
C LYS A 46 3.02 23.60 0.53
N SER A 47 3.71 23.38 1.64
CA SER A 47 4.92 22.59 1.71
C SER A 47 5.09 21.97 3.10
N ALA A 48 5.83 20.87 3.15
CA ALA A 48 6.26 20.24 4.40
C ALA A 48 7.62 19.57 4.22
N THR A 49 8.27 19.28 5.33
CA THR A 49 9.45 18.43 5.38
C THR A 49 9.14 17.20 6.21
N LYS A 50 9.70 16.06 5.83
CA LYS A 50 9.66 14.83 6.65
C LYS A 50 11.05 14.21 6.69
N GLN A 51 11.48 13.75 7.86
CA GLN A 51 12.76 13.07 8.02
C GLN A 51 12.54 11.57 8.16
N ILE A 52 13.23 10.78 7.34
CA ILE A 52 13.13 9.33 7.34
C ILE A 52 14.49 8.67 7.44
N ARG A 53 14.52 7.43 7.93
CA ARG A 53 15.69 6.54 7.83
C ARG A 53 15.31 5.30 7.04
N ILE A 54 16.00 5.05 5.92
CA ILE A 54 15.82 3.80 5.17
C ILE A 54 16.51 2.67 5.93
N LEU A 55 15.80 1.57 6.14
CA LEU A 55 16.34 0.40 6.85
C LEU A 55 17.19 -0.48 5.90
N PRO A 56 18.22 -1.15 6.43
CA PRO A 56 19.01 -2.10 5.66
C PRO A 56 18.21 -3.38 5.42
N THR A 57 18.61 -4.16 4.41
CA THR A 57 18.11 -5.51 4.18
C THR A 57 19.00 -6.53 4.90
N ALA A 58 18.41 -7.61 5.39
CA ALA A 58 19.15 -8.64 6.12
C ALA A 58 20.18 -9.37 5.23
N ASP A 59 19.93 -9.44 3.92
CA ASP A 59 20.79 -10.11 2.93
C ASP A 59 21.77 -9.14 2.24
N GLY A 60 21.76 -7.85 2.59
CA GLY A 60 22.57 -6.82 1.95
C GLY A 60 22.15 -6.46 0.53
N SER A 61 20.99 -6.94 0.08
CA SER A 61 20.39 -6.56 -1.20
C SER A 61 19.84 -5.13 -1.18
N THR A 62 19.33 -4.65 -2.32
CA THR A 62 18.70 -3.33 -2.38
C THR A 62 17.49 -3.23 -1.43
N PRO A 63 17.33 -2.15 -0.65
CA PRO A 63 16.14 -1.94 0.18
C PRO A 63 14.90 -1.57 -0.64
N PHE A 64 15.05 -1.33 -1.95
CA PHE A 64 13.96 -0.99 -2.85
C PHE A 64 13.40 -2.25 -3.52
N VAL A 65 12.22 -2.67 -3.07
CA VAL A 65 11.46 -3.77 -3.68
C VAL A 65 10.68 -3.23 -4.86
N GLU A 66 10.89 -3.79 -6.06
CA GLU A 66 10.06 -3.48 -7.23
C GLU A 66 8.72 -4.21 -7.15
N VAL A 67 7.62 -3.49 -7.36
CA VAL A 67 6.26 -4.04 -7.35
C VAL A 67 5.46 -3.45 -8.51
N HIS A 68 4.71 -4.28 -9.23
CA HIS A 68 3.77 -3.83 -10.25
C HIS A 68 2.34 -3.84 -9.70
N ALA A 69 1.64 -2.74 -9.91
CA ALA A 69 0.28 -2.59 -9.41
C ALA A 69 -0.62 -1.80 -10.36
N HIS A 70 -1.93 -2.07 -10.29
CA HIS A 70 -2.97 -1.35 -11.00
C HIS A 70 -3.55 -0.25 -10.10
N LYS A 71 -3.79 0.93 -10.65
CA LYS A 71 -4.41 2.06 -9.93
C LYS A 71 -5.79 2.32 -10.54
N VAL A 72 -6.83 2.21 -9.74
CA VAL A 72 -8.23 2.32 -10.18
C VAL A 72 -9.04 3.11 -9.16
N LEU A 73 -10.03 3.86 -9.64
CA LEU A 73 -10.98 4.58 -8.80
C LEU A 73 -12.08 3.60 -8.37
N VAL A 74 -12.23 3.39 -7.07
CA VAL A 74 -13.26 2.54 -6.48
C VAL A 74 -13.98 3.37 -5.42
N ASP A 75 -15.28 3.58 -5.60
CA ASP A 75 -16.11 4.36 -4.66
C ASP A 75 -15.58 5.79 -4.41
N GLY A 76 -15.21 6.49 -5.49
CA GLY A 76 -14.65 7.85 -5.42
C GLY A 76 -13.21 7.95 -4.94
N GLU A 77 -12.59 6.84 -4.52
CA GLU A 77 -11.22 6.81 -4.00
C GLU A 77 -10.25 6.07 -4.92
N TRP A 78 -9.06 6.63 -5.10
CA TRP A 78 -8.00 5.96 -5.86
C TRP A 78 -7.36 4.84 -5.03
N LYS A 79 -7.59 3.60 -5.43
CA LYS A 79 -7.00 2.41 -4.80
C LYS A 79 -5.95 1.79 -5.70
N THR A 80 -4.96 1.17 -5.07
CA THR A 80 -3.84 0.48 -5.74
C THR A 80 -3.88 -0.99 -5.38
N PHE A 81 -3.89 -1.85 -6.40
CA PHE A 81 -3.95 -3.31 -6.27
C PHE A 81 -2.72 -3.96 -6.91
N ALA A 82 -2.07 -4.88 -6.21
CA ALA A 82 -0.94 -5.63 -6.76
C ALA A 82 -1.36 -6.41 -8.01
N CYS A 83 -0.47 -6.45 -9.02
CA CYS A 83 -0.72 -7.17 -10.26
C CYS A 83 -0.38 -8.65 -10.09
N LEU A 84 -1.40 -9.53 -10.09
CA LEU A 84 -1.20 -10.98 -9.95
C LEU A 84 -0.26 -11.58 -11.00
N LYS A 85 -0.32 -11.07 -12.24
CA LYS A 85 0.53 -11.52 -13.35
C LYS A 85 2.02 -11.25 -13.12
N HIS A 86 2.36 -10.08 -12.58
CA HIS A 86 3.75 -9.70 -12.38
C HIS A 86 4.29 -10.20 -11.03
N GLU A 87 3.47 -10.17 -9.98
CA GLU A 87 3.91 -10.48 -8.62
C GLU A 87 3.80 -11.97 -8.28
N LYS A 88 2.84 -12.68 -8.88
CA LYS A 88 2.58 -14.11 -8.61
C LYS A 88 2.68 -15.01 -9.84
N GLY A 89 2.82 -14.45 -11.05
CA GLY A 89 2.78 -15.23 -12.28
C GLY A 89 1.40 -15.82 -12.60
N GLU A 90 0.35 -15.29 -11.98
CA GLU A 90 -1.03 -15.78 -12.09
C GLU A 90 -1.85 -14.96 -13.09
N ALA A 91 -3.02 -15.48 -13.46
CA ALA A 91 -4.02 -14.73 -14.23
C ALA A 91 -4.40 -13.42 -13.51
N CYS A 92 -4.63 -12.35 -14.27
CA CYS A 92 -4.89 -11.02 -13.70
C CYS A 92 -6.02 -10.33 -14.47
N PRO A 93 -7.18 -10.06 -13.83
CA PRO A 93 -8.33 -9.48 -14.51
C PRO A 93 -8.05 -8.13 -15.16
N PHE A 94 -7.20 -7.30 -14.53
CA PHE A 94 -6.81 -6.01 -15.10
C PHE A 94 -5.96 -6.16 -16.37
N CYS A 95 -5.01 -7.11 -16.38
CA CYS A 95 -4.19 -7.38 -17.55
C CYS A 95 -5.01 -7.97 -18.69
N GLU A 96 -5.93 -8.89 -18.38
CA GLU A 96 -6.85 -9.49 -19.35
C GLU A 96 -7.79 -8.46 -19.96
N ALA A 97 -8.41 -7.61 -19.14
CA ALA A 97 -9.26 -6.52 -19.64
C ALA A 97 -8.49 -5.56 -20.55
N ARG A 98 -7.25 -5.23 -20.20
CA ARG A 98 -6.36 -4.43 -21.05
C ARG A 98 -6.08 -5.11 -22.38
N GLU A 99 -5.71 -6.39 -22.37
CA GLU A 99 -5.39 -7.17 -23.57
C GLU A 99 -6.63 -7.29 -24.47
N ALA A 100 -7.81 -7.53 -23.90
CA ALA A 100 -9.08 -7.56 -24.62
C ALA A 100 -9.41 -6.22 -25.29
N LEU A 101 -9.23 -5.10 -24.59
CA LEU A 101 -9.45 -3.76 -25.16
C LEU A 101 -8.48 -3.47 -26.31
N LEU A 102 -7.21 -3.85 -26.19
CA LEU A 102 -6.22 -3.66 -27.24
C LEU A 102 -6.49 -4.54 -28.46
N ALA A 103 -7.01 -5.75 -28.26
CA ALA A 103 -7.34 -6.69 -29.34
C ALA A 103 -8.44 -6.18 -30.28
N THR A 104 -9.28 -5.24 -29.83
CA THR A 104 -10.32 -4.63 -30.68
C THR A 104 -9.76 -3.77 -31.82
N GLY A 105 -8.52 -3.28 -31.67
CA GLY A 105 -7.87 -2.36 -32.60
C GLY A 105 -8.43 -0.93 -32.63
N LYS A 106 -9.51 -0.63 -31.89
CA LYS A 106 -10.14 0.70 -31.87
C LYS A 106 -9.33 1.69 -31.04
N ASP A 107 -9.20 2.93 -31.51
CA ASP A 107 -8.45 3.96 -30.79
C ASP A 107 -9.11 4.36 -29.46
N SER A 108 -10.45 4.36 -29.40
CA SER A 108 -11.20 4.53 -28.14
C SER A 108 -10.81 3.51 -27.07
N ASP A 109 -10.66 2.25 -27.49
CA ASP A 109 -10.42 1.13 -26.59
C ASP A 109 -8.94 1.09 -26.18
N LYS A 110 -8.02 1.55 -27.06
CA LYS A 110 -6.61 1.78 -26.70
C LYS A 110 -6.46 2.84 -25.61
N GLU A 111 -7.22 3.94 -25.68
CA GLU A 111 -7.20 4.96 -24.63
C GLU A 111 -7.76 4.41 -23.30
N LEU A 112 -8.85 3.63 -23.36
CA LEU A 112 -9.40 2.99 -22.18
C LEU A 112 -8.44 1.97 -21.57
N ALA A 113 -7.72 1.19 -22.39
CA ALA A 113 -6.75 0.20 -21.96
C ALA A 113 -5.63 0.80 -21.11
N LYS A 114 -5.27 2.08 -21.32
CA LYS A 114 -4.24 2.77 -20.51
C LYS A 114 -4.59 2.83 -19.02
N LYS A 115 -5.88 2.86 -18.67
CA LYS A 115 -6.36 2.87 -17.27
C LYS A 115 -6.05 1.57 -16.54
N TYR A 116 -5.95 0.46 -17.27
CA TYR A 116 -5.67 -0.87 -16.73
C TYR A 116 -4.16 -1.22 -16.70
N ASN A 117 -3.28 -0.31 -17.13
CA ASN A 117 -1.84 -0.55 -17.12
C ASN A 117 -1.33 -0.87 -15.70
N ALA A 118 -0.60 -1.97 -15.58
CA ALA A 118 0.24 -2.21 -14.42
C ALA A 118 1.36 -1.18 -14.42
N ARG A 119 1.57 -0.51 -13.28
CA ARG A 119 2.61 0.49 -13.09
C ARG A 119 3.68 -0.07 -12.17
N LYS A 120 4.95 0.07 -12.56
CA LYS A 120 6.08 -0.23 -11.67
C LYS A 120 6.12 0.80 -10.53
N MET A 121 6.29 0.31 -9.31
CA MET A 121 6.42 1.05 -8.07
C MET A 121 7.60 0.50 -7.28
N TYR A 122 8.06 1.27 -6.31
CA TYR A 122 9.01 0.82 -5.32
C TYR A 122 8.35 0.81 -3.96
N VAL A 123 8.68 -0.20 -3.15
CA VAL A 123 8.36 -0.26 -1.73
C VAL A 123 9.66 -0.34 -0.94
N VAL A 124 9.78 0.49 0.09
CA VAL A 124 10.96 0.53 0.97
C VAL A 124 10.52 0.59 2.43
N LYS A 125 11.27 -0.07 3.31
CA LYS A 125 11.08 0.03 4.76
C LYS A 125 11.78 1.27 5.29
N VAL A 126 11.07 2.05 6.10
CA VAL A 126 11.58 3.30 6.67
C VAL A 126 11.18 3.43 8.13
N ILE A 127 11.99 4.17 8.89
CA ILE A 127 11.58 4.80 10.14
C ILE A 127 11.20 6.24 9.83
N ASP A 128 10.06 6.66 10.34
CA ASP A 128 9.60 8.05 10.33
C ASP A 128 10.12 8.72 11.61
N ARG A 129 11.08 9.64 11.49
CA ARG A 129 11.73 10.25 12.67
C ARG A 129 10.78 11.10 13.51
N GLU A 130 9.65 11.52 12.96
CA GLU A 130 8.62 12.25 13.69
C GLU A 130 7.67 11.31 14.45
N HIS A 131 7.68 10.00 14.14
CA HIS A 131 6.75 9.00 14.66
C HIS A 131 7.48 7.66 14.89
N GLU A 132 8.60 7.69 15.61
CA GLU A 132 9.41 6.49 15.88
C GLU A 132 8.66 5.45 16.73
N ASP A 133 7.68 5.88 17.53
CA ASP A 133 6.80 5.04 18.35
C ASP A 133 5.87 4.15 17.50
N GLU A 134 5.61 4.52 16.24
CA GLU A 134 4.87 3.71 15.28
C GLU A 134 5.72 2.60 14.65
N GLY A 135 7.04 2.65 14.83
CA GLY A 135 7.98 1.64 14.38
C GLY A 135 8.19 1.61 12.87
N VAL A 136 8.46 0.42 12.33
CA VAL A 136 8.79 0.23 10.92
C VAL A 136 7.59 0.48 10.02
N LYS A 137 7.75 1.43 9.09
CA LYS A 137 6.74 1.78 8.07
C LYS A 137 7.16 1.34 6.69
N PHE A 138 6.19 1.15 5.81
CA PHE A 138 6.38 0.82 4.41
C PHE A 138 6.01 2.02 3.55
N TRP A 139 6.99 2.55 2.83
CA TRP A 139 6.78 3.64 1.89
C TRP A 139 6.70 3.11 0.47
N ARG A 140 5.55 3.34 -0.19
CA ARG A 140 5.34 3.02 -1.61
C ARG A 140 5.31 4.28 -2.45
N PHE A 141 6.04 4.30 -3.56
CA PHE A 141 5.98 5.37 -4.55
C PHE A 141 6.16 4.84 -5.98
N ASN A 142 5.66 5.60 -6.95
CA ASN A 142 5.73 5.19 -8.36
C ASN A 142 7.14 5.30 -8.92
N HIS A 143 7.49 4.40 -9.85
CA HIS A 143 8.62 4.61 -10.75
C HIS A 143 8.28 5.72 -11.76
N ASP A 144 9.24 6.60 -12.05
CA ASP A 144 9.10 7.63 -13.08
C ASP A 144 10.11 7.37 -14.21
N TYR A 145 9.61 7.02 -15.39
CA TYR A 145 10.45 6.71 -16.55
C TYR A 145 11.22 7.93 -17.10
N ARG A 146 10.86 9.16 -16.69
CA ARG A 146 11.60 10.39 -17.02
C ARG A 146 12.83 10.61 -16.14
N LYS A 147 13.03 9.76 -15.12
CA LYS A 147 14.11 9.83 -14.14
C LYS A 147 14.06 11.05 -13.21
N GLU A 148 12.84 11.53 -12.95
CA GLU A 148 12.57 12.65 -12.05
C GLU A 148 11.84 12.19 -10.77
N GLY A 149 11.70 10.88 -10.58
CA GLY A 149 10.89 10.29 -9.52
C GLY A 149 11.54 10.38 -8.14
N ILE A 150 10.83 9.88 -7.12
CA ILE A 150 11.37 9.77 -5.76
C ILE A 150 12.60 8.85 -5.75
N TYR A 151 12.53 7.72 -6.46
CA TYR A 151 13.66 6.80 -6.61
C TYR A 151 14.90 7.52 -7.12
N ASP A 152 14.80 8.23 -8.24
CA ASP A 152 15.93 8.91 -8.88
C ASP A 152 16.53 10.00 -7.98
N LYS A 153 15.69 10.75 -7.24
CA LYS A 153 16.16 11.72 -6.26
C LYS A 153 16.97 11.07 -5.15
N ILE A 154 16.51 9.94 -4.60
CA ILE A 154 17.25 9.18 -3.59
C ILE A 154 18.56 8.66 -4.17
N ILE A 155 18.52 8.03 -5.35
CA ILE A 155 19.75 7.54 -6.02
C ILE A 155 20.73 8.67 -6.31
N GLY A 156 20.25 9.87 -6.68
CA GLY A 156 21.08 11.06 -6.84
C GLY A 156 21.84 11.42 -5.57
N VAL A 157 21.17 11.37 -4.41
CA VAL A 157 21.80 11.58 -3.09
C VAL A 157 22.83 10.49 -2.78
N LEU A 158 22.50 9.22 -3.02
CA LEU A 158 23.43 8.10 -2.78
C LEU A 158 24.69 8.22 -3.64
N ASN A 159 24.55 8.59 -4.92
CA ASN A 159 25.67 8.77 -5.84
C ASN A 159 26.58 9.95 -5.44
N ALA A 160 26.01 11.01 -4.86
CA ALA A 160 26.78 12.15 -4.38
C ALA A 160 27.60 11.80 -3.14
N ILE A 161 27.03 11.04 -2.19
CA ILE A 161 27.68 10.71 -0.91
C ILE A 161 28.63 9.53 -1.04
N LYS A 162 28.29 8.55 -1.90
CA LYS A 162 29.00 7.27 -2.08
C LYS A 162 29.23 6.51 -0.77
N LYS A 163 28.24 6.57 0.13
CA LYS A 163 28.22 5.83 1.39
C LYS A 163 26.87 5.15 1.56
N ASP A 164 26.86 4.07 2.33
CA ASP A 164 25.63 3.38 2.72
C ASP A 164 24.85 4.24 3.73
N VAL A 165 23.66 4.67 3.34
CA VAL A 165 22.76 5.46 4.21
C VAL A 165 21.92 4.58 5.13
N THR A 166 21.87 3.27 4.88
CA THR A 166 20.99 2.33 5.60
C THR A 166 21.64 1.72 6.84
N ASN A 167 22.97 1.83 6.98
CA ASN A 167 23.71 1.26 8.10
C ASN A 167 23.15 1.69 9.46
N ALA A 168 23.00 0.76 10.40
CA ALA A 168 22.38 1.02 11.70
C ALA A 168 23.22 1.92 12.62
N GLU A 169 24.54 1.97 12.46
CA GLU A 169 25.46 2.70 13.34
C GLU A 169 25.94 4.02 12.71
N ASN A 170 26.15 4.05 11.39
CA ASN A 170 26.75 5.20 10.70
C ASN A 170 26.04 5.59 9.39
N GLY A 171 24.81 5.11 9.19
CA GLY A 171 23.97 5.52 8.06
C GLY A 171 23.49 6.96 8.20
N ARG A 172 22.59 7.37 7.31
CA ARG A 172 22.12 8.76 7.24
C ARG A 172 20.62 8.82 7.08
N ASP A 173 20.03 9.78 7.76
CA ASP A 173 18.64 10.11 7.55
C ASP A 173 18.49 10.94 6.27
N LEU A 174 17.33 10.81 5.64
CA LEU A 174 16.94 11.56 4.45
C LEU A 174 15.86 12.56 4.82
N LEU A 175 16.13 13.83 4.55
CA LEU A 175 15.16 14.91 4.62
C LEU A 175 14.41 15.00 3.29
N LEU A 176 13.12 14.69 3.33
CA LEU A 176 12.21 14.82 2.20
C LEU A 176 11.60 16.22 2.22
N THR A 177 11.73 16.95 1.12
CA THR A 177 10.98 18.19 0.90
C THR A 177 9.77 17.90 0.04
N ILE A 178 8.59 18.22 0.54
CA ILE A 178 7.30 17.98 -0.10
C ILE A 178 6.68 19.33 -0.47
N ASN A 179 6.30 19.51 -1.72
CA ASN A 179 5.62 20.69 -2.23
C ASN A 179 4.39 20.27 -3.05
N ARG A 180 3.44 21.17 -3.23
CA ARG A 180 2.33 20.94 -4.19
C ARG A 180 2.79 21.24 -5.61
N ASN A 181 2.46 20.36 -6.55
CA ASN A 181 2.68 20.61 -7.98
C ASN A 181 1.60 21.53 -8.57
N GLN A 182 1.63 21.77 -9.88
CA GLN A 182 0.66 22.62 -10.60
C GLN A 182 -0.80 22.16 -10.43
N ASN A 183 -1.02 20.86 -10.18
CA ASN A 183 -2.34 20.28 -9.96
C ASN A 183 -2.72 20.21 -8.47
N ASN A 184 -2.04 21.01 -7.63
CA ASN A 184 -2.23 21.04 -6.18
C ASN A 184 -1.97 19.69 -5.47
N VAL A 185 -1.29 18.74 -6.11
CA VAL A 185 -0.98 17.41 -5.55
C VAL A 185 0.35 17.45 -4.81
N PRO A 186 0.43 16.93 -3.56
CA PRO A 186 1.68 16.80 -2.83
C PRO A 186 2.68 15.87 -3.54
N VAL A 187 3.88 16.37 -3.80
CA VAL A 187 4.98 15.62 -4.43
C VAL A 187 6.29 15.88 -3.71
N VAL A 188 7.15 14.86 -3.63
CA VAL A 188 8.52 15.03 -3.12
C VAL A 188 9.34 15.75 -4.18
N SER A 189 9.65 17.02 -3.92
CA SER A 189 10.40 17.89 -4.83
C SER A 189 11.90 17.75 -4.66
N ALA A 190 12.38 17.42 -3.46
CA ALA A 190 13.80 17.24 -3.17
C ALA A 190 14.03 16.21 -2.07
N VAL A 191 15.20 15.59 -2.12
CA VAL A 191 15.72 14.68 -1.08
C VAL A 191 17.12 15.15 -0.75
N ALA A 192 17.43 15.30 0.53
CA ALA A 192 18.76 15.62 1.02
C ALA A 192 19.18 14.62 2.09
N SER A 193 20.47 14.31 2.18
CA SER A 193 20.98 13.54 3.32
C SER A 193 21.37 14.45 4.47
N LEU A 194 21.08 14.01 5.68
CA LEU A 194 21.63 14.61 6.90
C LEU A 194 22.98 13.97 7.27
N ASP A 195 23.58 14.50 8.33
CA ASP A 195 24.83 13.96 8.87
C ASP A 195 24.65 12.52 9.39
N PRO A 196 25.74 11.73 9.46
CA PRO A 196 25.66 10.35 9.92
C PRO A 196 25.09 10.29 11.34
N SER A 197 24.17 9.36 11.55
CA SER A 197 23.51 9.13 12.83
C SER A 197 23.25 7.64 13.04
N VAL A 198 23.21 7.24 14.31
CA VAL A 198 22.73 5.90 14.70
C VAL A 198 21.23 5.76 14.38
N LEU A 199 20.78 4.53 14.17
CA LEU A 199 19.38 4.23 13.90
C LEU A 199 18.50 4.58 15.11
N SER A 200 18.92 4.19 16.32
CA SER A 200 18.33 4.61 17.58
C SER A 200 19.41 4.58 18.67
N GLU A 201 19.27 5.45 19.68
CA GLU A 201 20.08 5.38 20.90
C GLU A 201 19.64 4.22 21.81
N ASP A 202 18.39 3.77 21.67
CA ASP A 202 17.85 2.61 22.36
C ASP A 202 18.15 1.32 21.58
N GLN A 203 18.94 0.46 22.21
CA GLN A 203 19.36 -0.81 21.63
C GLN A 203 18.19 -1.77 21.40
N GLU A 204 17.18 -1.78 22.28
CA GLU A 204 16.02 -2.67 22.15
C GLU A 204 15.15 -2.27 20.95
N LEU A 205 14.90 -0.96 20.78
CA LEU A 205 14.19 -0.43 19.61
C LEU A 205 14.94 -0.70 18.31
N LYS A 206 16.27 -0.50 18.33
CA LYS A 206 17.13 -0.77 17.18
C LYS A 206 17.02 -2.24 16.75
N ASP A 207 17.13 -3.18 17.69
CA ASP A 207 17.05 -4.62 17.40
C ASP A 207 15.65 -5.03 16.96
N LEU A 208 14.60 -4.42 17.53
CA LEU A 208 13.21 -4.62 17.09
C LEU A 208 13.01 -4.20 15.63
N TRP A 209 13.51 -3.04 15.23
CA TRP A 209 13.34 -2.56 13.86
C TRP A 209 14.18 -3.35 12.84
N LEU A 210 15.39 -3.76 13.22
CA LEU A 210 16.26 -4.56 12.35
C LEU A 210 15.79 -6.00 12.20
N SER A 211 15.09 -6.55 13.19
CA SER A 211 14.51 -7.90 13.15
C SER A 211 13.12 -7.96 12.51
N ASP A 212 12.57 -6.82 12.04
CA ASP A 212 11.29 -6.78 11.34
C ASP A 212 11.35 -7.62 10.05
N ALA A 213 10.71 -8.79 10.09
CA ALA A 213 10.65 -9.74 8.98
C ALA A 213 9.48 -9.49 8.02
N ARG A 214 8.64 -8.46 8.26
CA ARG A 214 7.46 -8.20 7.44
C ARG A 214 7.89 -7.84 6.02
N THR A 215 7.08 -8.23 5.05
CA THR A 215 7.27 -7.90 3.64
C THR A 215 6.20 -6.93 3.19
N TRP A 216 6.38 -6.38 1.99
CA TRP A 216 5.37 -5.48 1.42
C TRP A 216 4.00 -6.17 1.28
N GLU A 217 3.94 -7.50 1.11
CA GLU A 217 2.69 -8.27 0.98
C GLU A 217 1.90 -8.39 2.28
N ASP A 218 2.59 -8.28 3.42
CA ASP A 218 1.98 -8.31 4.75
C ASP A 218 1.22 -6.99 5.01
N VAL A 219 1.69 -5.89 4.42
CA VAL A 219 1.08 -4.55 4.55
C VAL A 219 0.13 -4.27 3.38
N TYR A 220 0.62 -4.31 2.14
CA TYR A 220 -0.20 -4.12 0.94
C TYR A 220 -0.83 -5.45 0.53
N SER A 221 -1.97 -5.74 1.15
CA SER A 221 -2.74 -6.98 0.90
C SER A 221 -2.98 -7.25 -0.59
N VAL A 222 -2.36 -8.31 -1.11
CA VAL A 222 -2.66 -8.88 -2.43
C VAL A 222 -4.07 -9.48 -2.40
N ARG A 223 -4.91 -9.06 -3.35
CA ARG A 223 -6.32 -9.50 -3.46
C ARG A 223 -6.44 -10.67 -4.44
N THR A 224 -7.47 -11.49 -4.27
CA THR A 224 -7.74 -12.64 -5.15
C THR A 224 -8.26 -12.21 -6.52
N TYR A 225 -8.21 -13.12 -7.49
CA TYR A 225 -8.74 -12.89 -8.85
C TYR A 225 -10.20 -12.40 -8.80
N ASP A 226 -11.09 -13.13 -8.12
CA ASP A 226 -12.53 -12.81 -8.04
C ASP A 226 -12.79 -11.39 -7.50
N TYR A 227 -12.03 -10.98 -6.48
CA TYR A 227 -12.11 -9.64 -5.92
C TYR A 227 -11.71 -8.57 -6.95
N LEU A 228 -10.61 -8.80 -7.66
CA LEU A 228 -10.12 -7.88 -8.69
C LEU A 228 -11.05 -7.84 -9.91
N GLU A 229 -11.68 -8.97 -10.25
CA GLU A 229 -12.62 -9.07 -11.37
C GLU A 229 -13.85 -8.19 -11.14
N ILE A 230 -14.43 -8.21 -9.94
CA ILE A 230 -15.56 -7.33 -9.58
C ILE A 230 -15.18 -5.86 -9.81
N ILE A 231 -13.99 -5.46 -9.38
CA ILE A 231 -13.50 -4.08 -9.55
C ILE A 231 -13.31 -3.72 -11.02
N VAL A 232 -12.75 -4.64 -11.82
CA VAL A 232 -12.58 -4.43 -13.27
C VAL A 232 -13.92 -4.24 -13.97
N ARG A 233 -14.98 -4.89 -13.49
CA ARG A 233 -16.35 -4.72 -13.98
C ARG A 233 -17.03 -3.44 -13.47
N GLY A 234 -16.36 -2.66 -12.62
CA GLY A 234 -16.88 -1.42 -12.02
C GLY A 234 -17.71 -1.64 -10.75
N GLY A 235 -17.76 -2.86 -10.23
CA GLY A 235 -18.48 -3.22 -9.01
C GLY A 235 -17.71 -2.92 -7.73
N ILE A 236 -18.40 -3.05 -6.59
CA ILE A 236 -17.80 -2.90 -5.27
C ILE A 236 -17.78 -4.27 -4.59
N PRO A 237 -16.61 -4.88 -4.36
CA PRO A 237 -16.54 -6.22 -3.80
C PRO A 237 -16.93 -6.24 -2.32
N VAL A 238 -17.90 -7.08 -1.97
CA VAL A 238 -18.41 -7.34 -0.62
C VAL A 238 -18.24 -8.83 -0.32
N TRP A 239 -17.89 -9.17 0.91
CA TRP A 239 -17.76 -10.57 1.33
C TRP A 239 -19.13 -11.17 1.63
N ASP A 240 -19.52 -12.21 0.89
CA ASP A 240 -20.72 -13.00 1.16
C ASP A 240 -20.38 -14.11 2.17
N LYS A 241 -21.05 -14.10 3.33
CA LYS A 241 -20.85 -15.11 4.39
C LYS A 241 -21.46 -16.47 4.02
N GLU A 242 -22.51 -16.50 3.20
CA GLU A 242 -23.20 -17.71 2.77
C GLU A 242 -22.40 -18.43 1.68
N GLU A 243 -22.04 -17.69 0.62
CA GLU A 243 -21.28 -18.24 -0.50
C GLU A 243 -19.77 -18.31 -0.24
N LYS A 244 -19.29 -17.70 0.84
CA LYS A 244 -17.87 -17.62 1.25
C LYS A 244 -16.94 -17.12 0.14
N LYS A 245 -17.43 -16.16 -0.64
CA LYS A 245 -16.70 -15.54 -1.75
C LYS A 245 -17.02 -14.05 -1.82
N PHE A 246 -16.21 -13.29 -2.56
CA PHE A 246 -16.53 -11.90 -2.84
C PHE A 246 -17.58 -11.83 -3.95
N VAL A 247 -18.59 -10.99 -3.75
CA VAL A 247 -19.66 -10.68 -4.71
C VAL A 247 -19.76 -9.17 -4.88
N ASP A 248 -20.40 -8.72 -5.96
CA ASP A 248 -20.66 -7.30 -6.16
C ASP A 248 -21.75 -6.82 -5.19
N LYS A 249 -21.56 -5.64 -4.59
CA LYS A 249 -22.55 -4.99 -3.69
C LYS A 249 -23.94 -4.92 -4.33
N ALA A 250 -24.02 -4.67 -5.63
CA ALA A 250 -25.30 -4.59 -6.34
C ALA A 250 -26.05 -5.94 -6.41
N ALA A 251 -25.33 -7.07 -6.36
CA ALA A 251 -25.95 -8.41 -6.34
C ALA A 251 -26.51 -8.78 -4.97
N LEU A 252 -26.08 -8.11 -3.89
CA LEU A 252 -26.63 -8.30 -2.54
C LEU A 252 -27.91 -7.49 -2.31
N THR A 253 -28.08 -6.35 -2.98
CA THR A 253 -29.29 -5.51 -2.85
C THR A 253 -30.54 -6.10 -3.51
N SER A 254 -30.42 -7.18 -4.29
CA SER A 254 -31.58 -7.86 -4.88
C SER A 254 -32.23 -8.88 -3.95
N ASP A 255 -31.55 -9.32 -2.89
CA ASP A 255 -32.05 -10.34 -1.96
C ASP A 255 -31.66 -10.00 -0.50
N ASN A 256 -32.67 -9.61 0.28
CA ASN A 256 -32.70 -9.34 1.74
C ASN A 256 -32.69 -7.88 2.20
N SER A 257 -33.66 -7.63 3.09
CA SER A 257 -34.13 -6.37 3.65
C SER A 257 -33.05 -5.45 4.25
N ASP A 258 -33.08 -4.19 3.82
CA ASP A 258 -32.30 -3.02 4.26
C ASP A 258 -32.37 -2.68 5.77
N ALA A 259 -33.04 -3.47 6.60
CA ALA A 259 -33.25 -3.14 8.02
C ALA A 259 -32.17 -3.67 8.97
N ASP A 260 -31.38 -4.68 8.57
CA ASP A 260 -30.42 -5.36 9.47
C ASP A 260 -28.96 -4.92 9.29
N LEU A 261 -28.67 -4.11 8.26
CA LEU A 261 -27.30 -3.70 7.92
C LEU A 261 -26.90 -2.32 8.47
N GLU A 262 -27.87 -1.42 8.72
CA GLU A 262 -27.56 -0.15 9.39
C GLU A 262 -27.20 -0.35 10.87
N SER A 263 -27.82 -1.34 11.54
CA SER A 263 -27.51 -1.69 12.93
C SER A 263 -26.11 -2.31 13.09
N GLU A 264 -25.63 -3.07 12.11
CA GLU A 264 -24.27 -3.64 12.12
C GLU A 264 -23.17 -2.65 11.71
N LEU A 265 -23.47 -1.67 10.85
CA LEU A 265 -22.56 -0.55 10.56
C LEU A 265 -22.37 0.36 11.79
N THR A 266 -23.41 0.53 12.63
CA THR A 266 -23.29 1.28 13.88
C THR A 266 -22.38 0.60 14.90
N MET A 267 -22.40 -0.73 15.05
CA MET A 267 -21.53 -1.42 16.02
C MET A 267 -20.05 -1.37 15.64
N GLY A 268 -19.72 -1.36 14.34
CA GLY A 268 -18.34 -1.23 13.85
C GLY A 268 -17.77 0.20 14.02
N VAL A 269 -18.63 1.22 13.94
CA VAL A 269 -18.26 2.64 14.12
C VAL A 269 -18.27 3.04 15.61
N GLU A 270 -19.15 2.47 16.44
CA GLU A 270 -19.21 2.73 17.88
C GLU A 270 -17.98 2.23 18.63
N ASN A 271 -17.39 1.09 18.22
CA ASN A 271 -16.11 0.61 18.76
C ASN A 271 -14.93 1.57 18.45
N VAL A 272 -14.99 2.33 17.36
CA VAL A 272 -13.98 3.33 17.00
C VAL A 272 -14.19 4.62 17.80
N LYS A 273 -15.45 5.02 18.06
CA LYS A 273 -15.77 6.21 18.87
C LYS A 273 -15.55 5.99 20.37
N ALA A 274 -15.73 4.77 20.89
CA ALA A 274 -15.53 4.47 22.31
C ALA A 274 -14.05 4.52 22.76
N ASN A 275 -13.10 4.41 21.82
CA ASN A 275 -11.66 4.39 22.11
C ASN A 275 -10.92 5.72 21.88
N VAL A 276 -11.63 6.80 21.55
CA VAL A 276 -11.06 8.15 21.51
C VAL A 276 -11.36 8.83 22.85
N GLN A 277 -10.38 8.81 23.76
CA GLN A 277 -10.39 9.70 24.92
C GLN A 277 -10.22 11.14 24.41
N ALA A 278 -11.31 11.90 24.50
CA ALA A 278 -11.32 13.33 24.22
C ALA A 278 -10.44 14.07 25.24
N ALA A 279 -9.39 14.73 24.77
CA ALA A 279 -8.72 15.79 25.50
C ALA A 279 -9.61 17.04 25.50
N ALA A 280 -9.76 17.65 26.67
CA ALA A 280 -10.76 18.67 26.97
C ALA A 280 -10.54 20.02 26.25
N ALA A 281 -11.62 20.48 25.64
CA ALA A 281 -12.18 21.84 25.54
C ALA A 281 -11.26 23.08 25.49
N THR A 282 -11.50 23.93 24.48
CA THR A 282 -11.96 25.31 24.72
C THR A 282 -12.80 25.84 23.53
N THR A 283 -13.72 26.73 23.89
CA THR A 283 -14.96 27.16 23.24
C THR A 283 -14.81 28.12 22.03
N PRO A 284 -15.90 28.33 21.25
CA PRO A 284 -15.87 28.87 19.89
C PRO A 284 -16.03 30.40 19.81
N VAL A 285 -15.59 30.97 18.69
CA VAL A 285 -16.03 32.29 18.22
C VAL A 285 -16.62 32.16 16.82
N GLU A 286 -17.70 32.90 16.66
CA GLU A 286 -18.74 32.93 15.63
C GLU A 286 -18.31 33.50 14.26
N THR A 287 -18.92 32.92 13.21
CA THR A 287 -19.56 33.56 12.03
C THR A 287 -18.69 34.31 11.01
N SER A 288 -18.66 33.83 9.75
CA SER A 288 -19.51 34.41 8.68
C SER A 288 -19.24 33.79 7.29
N SER A 289 -20.35 33.54 6.60
CA SER A 289 -20.57 33.20 5.19
C SER A 289 -19.88 34.09 4.14
N ALA A 290 -19.57 33.53 2.96
CA ALA A 290 -20.20 33.90 1.67
C ALA A 290 -19.51 33.24 0.44
N SER A 291 -20.35 32.72 -0.48
CA SER A 291 -20.29 32.70 -1.97
C SER A 291 -18.95 32.42 -2.67
N ASP A 292 -18.80 31.32 -3.41
CA ASP A 292 -19.29 31.03 -4.78
C ASP A 292 -18.38 31.58 -5.90
N GLU A 293 -18.39 30.81 -7.00
CA GLU A 293 -17.95 31.10 -8.37
C GLU A 293 -16.62 30.48 -8.86
N GLU A 294 -16.84 29.33 -9.49
CA GLU A 294 -16.24 28.71 -10.68
C GLU A 294 -15.38 29.61 -11.61
N GLU A 295 -14.34 29.00 -12.18
CA GLU A 295 -14.00 28.93 -13.63
C GLU A 295 -12.53 28.46 -13.74
N ASP A 296 -12.28 27.20 -14.15
CA ASP A 296 -12.09 26.79 -15.55
C ASP A 296 -10.71 27.21 -16.10
N ASP A 297 -9.72 26.29 -16.08
CA ASP A 297 -8.75 26.16 -17.17
C ASP A 297 -7.86 24.90 -17.03
N LEU A 298 -8.07 23.93 -17.92
CA LEU A 298 -7.16 22.81 -18.20
C LEU A 298 -6.07 23.30 -19.18
N PRO A 299 -4.80 22.90 -19.01
CA PRO A 299 -4.14 22.32 -20.20
C PRO A 299 -3.10 21.20 -19.94
N PHE A 300 -3.24 20.16 -20.78
CA PHE A 300 -2.23 19.28 -21.43
C PHE A 300 -1.09 18.63 -20.64
#